data_AF-A0A0L0NPP4-F1
#
_entry.id   AF-A0A0L0NPP4-F1
#
_cell.length_a   1.000
_cell.length_b   1.000
_cell.length_c   1.000
_cell.angle_alpha   90.00
_cell.angle_beta   90.00
_cell.angle_gamma   90.00
#
_symmetry.space_group_name_H-M   'P 1'
#
loop_
_entity.id
_entity.type
_entity.pdbx_description
1 polymer ?
#
loop_
_entity_poly.entity_id
_entity_poly.type
_entity_poly.pdbx_seq_one_letter_code
_entity_poly.pdbx_strand_id
1 'polypeptide(L)'
;MFAASTSHVAHIADLLNTVTSINTHALMVISDSGIVVFTEYNHITNIHLTIDLSLFSSYSLESGLPDLEAPKEMRLGVDILLVADSFTAAAATLAPKLKGSAPSGPESVVCYMKYAGEGYPLIVEFEDRLMSEKIEFATFYLDMEYPYDTNEVSGFELLVRHDRVEFELIVKSDLLTVLLQDLQHINTESLYIYVSNNKRNPGNKSTANQLNFISSGAMGYLKLLFPSAKTMMEKLEIYRQENGKMEPSEGSVLSCFSFAPFSKILKGVKLSSKCKIMKDVSGILSLQLLCKHAGVPNYPGSLITFNIIEKALVGDEFEQPNAIDINAVFDDNHYHYIEDYDQYTKADLREPVRPVHSVAPEAREVEPQGGPSGTLSYASFKIPKTTTHEPPSKRQRQQEPTGRGDDDDDNPNVSVNGPVEIPIFL
;
A
#
# COMPACT_ATOMS: atom_id res chain seq x y z
N MET A 1 17.76 12.02 24.46
CA MET A 1 17.91 10.56 24.46
C MET A 1 16.63 9.92 23.95
N PHE A 2 16.75 8.88 23.14
CA PHE A 2 15.65 8.05 22.67
C PHE A 2 15.68 6.68 23.35
N ALA A 3 14.51 6.19 23.75
CA ALA A 3 14.33 4.79 24.15
C ALA A 3 12.92 4.29 23.79
N ALA A 4 12.84 3.10 23.18
CA ALA A 4 11.59 2.43 22.87
C ALA A 4 11.66 0.91 23.16
N SER A 5 10.50 0.28 23.35
CA SER A 5 10.38 -1.18 23.49
C SER A 5 9.20 -1.73 22.69
N THR A 6 9.32 -2.96 22.19
CA THR A 6 8.24 -3.65 21.46
C THR A 6 8.43 -5.16 21.48
N SER A 7 7.33 -5.92 21.46
CA SER A 7 7.34 -7.37 21.24
C SER A 7 7.10 -7.76 19.77
N HIS A 8 6.89 -6.79 18.88
CA HIS A 8 6.52 -7.04 17.47
C HIS A 8 7.76 -7.12 16.55
N VAL A 9 8.77 -7.85 16.99
CA VAL A 9 10.09 -7.96 16.33
C VAL A 9 9.99 -8.44 14.89
N ALA A 10 9.21 -9.50 14.64
CA ALA A 10 9.01 -10.05 13.30
C ALA A 10 8.38 -9.03 12.34
N HIS A 11 7.41 -8.24 12.82
CA HIS A 11 6.78 -7.23 11.98
C HIS A 11 7.75 -6.11 11.60
N ILE A 12 8.57 -5.64 12.56
CA ILE A 12 9.61 -4.65 12.27
C ILE A 12 10.65 -5.24 11.31
N ALA A 13 11.04 -6.51 11.48
CA ALA A 13 11.94 -7.19 10.54
C ALA A 13 11.42 -7.13 9.10
N ASP A 14 10.14 -7.46 8.87
CA ASP A 14 9.52 -7.42 7.55
C ASP A 14 9.49 -6.01 6.95
N LEU A 15 9.17 -5.00 7.78
CA LEU A 15 9.16 -3.59 7.37
C LEU A 15 10.56 -3.11 6.97
N LEU A 16 11.58 -3.37 7.79
CA LEU A 16 12.96 -2.96 7.50
C LEU A 16 13.52 -3.69 6.28
N ASN A 17 13.21 -4.98 6.10
CA ASN A 17 13.59 -5.75 4.91
C ASN A 17 12.98 -5.24 3.60
N THR A 18 11.94 -4.42 3.68
CA THR A 18 11.37 -3.73 2.52
C THR A 18 12.23 -2.51 2.14
N VAL A 19 12.87 -1.85 3.11
CA VAL A 19 13.81 -0.74 2.86
C VAL A 19 15.09 -1.25 2.21
N THR A 20 15.61 -2.39 2.67
CA THR A 20 16.88 -2.97 2.19
C THR A 20 16.86 -3.34 0.70
N SER A 21 15.68 -3.48 0.08
CA SER A 21 15.59 -3.74 -1.37
C SER A 21 15.93 -2.53 -2.23
N ILE A 22 15.84 -1.31 -1.65
CA ILE A 22 16.19 -0.06 -2.32
C ILE A 22 17.67 0.26 -2.11
N ASN A 23 18.11 0.28 -0.86
CA ASN A 23 19.49 0.61 -0.46
C ASN A 23 19.83 -0.05 0.89
N THR A 24 21.13 -0.30 1.13
CA THR A 24 21.63 -0.86 2.39
C THR A 24 21.88 0.19 3.46
N HIS A 25 21.95 1.47 3.09
CA HIS A 25 22.09 2.58 4.02
C HIS A 25 20.81 3.42 4.01
N ALA A 26 20.38 3.87 5.18
CA ALA A 26 19.16 4.68 5.30
C ALA A 26 19.31 5.77 6.37
N LEU A 27 18.61 6.87 6.14
CA LEU A 27 18.38 7.89 7.14
C LEU A 27 17.22 7.42 8.03
N MET A 28 17.49 7.25 9.32
CA MET A 28 16.46 7.04 10.33
C MET A 28 16.18 8.37 11.02
N VAL A 29 14.90 8.70 11.09
CA VAL A 29 14.34 9.89 11.73
C VAL A 29 13.47 9.42 12.89
N ILE A 30 13.80 9.83 14.10
CA ILE A 30 13.08 9.46 15.33
C ILE A 30 12.41 10.71 15.86
N SER A 31 11.07 10.71 15.89
CA SER A 31 10.26 11.85 16.33
C SER A 31 9.33 11.48 17.48
N ASP A 32 8.46 12.38 17.91
CA ASP A 32 7.39 12.10 18.87
C ASP A 32 6.26 11.22 18.30
N SER A 33 6.12 11.17 16.98
CA SER A 33 5.08 10.41 16.26
C SER A 33 5.50 9.00 15.88
N GLY A 34 6.79 8.68 15.98
CA GLY A 34 7.33 7.36 15.73
C GLY A 34 8.68 7.40 15.03
N ILE A 35 8.97 6.35 14.27
CA ILE A 35 10.23 6.19 13.54
C ILE A 35 9.94 6.25 12.05
N VAL A 36 10.69 7.06 11.34
CA VAL A 36 10.72 7.13 9.89
C VAL A 36 12.05 6.61 9.39
N VAL A 37 12.03 5.81 8.33
CA VAL A 37 13.23 5.35 7.63
C VAL A 37 13.12 5.78 6.17
N PHE A 38 14.10 6.53 5.71
CA PHE A 38 14.17 7.08 4.36
C PHE A 38 15.45 6.63 3.66
N THR A 39 15.32 6.22 2.40
CA THR A 39 16.47 6.03 1.51
C THR A 39 16.07 6.20 0.06
N GLU A 40 17.05 6.46 -0.78
CA GLU A 40 16.88 6.61 -2.22
C GLU A 40 17.87 5.75 -3.00
N TYR A 41 17.54 5.52 -4.27
CA TYR A 41 18.38 4.80 -5.21
C TYR A 41 18.41 5.55 -6.55
N ASN A 42 19.59 6.06 -6.90
CA ASN A 42 19.90 6.74 -8.17
C ASN A 42 18.93 7.89 -8.53
N HIS A 43 18.29 8.53 -7.55
CA HIS A 43 17.25 9.56 -7.72
C HIS A 43 16.07 9.16 -8.64
N ILE A 44 15.92 7.88 -8.94
CA ILE A 44 14.84 7.31 -9.77
C ILE A 44 13.78 6.62 -8.92
N THR A 45 14.16 6.17 -7.72
CA THR A 45 13.23 5.64 -6.74
C THR A 45 13.66 5.98 -5.32
N ASN A 46 12.70 6.28 -4.45
CA ASN A 46 12.92 6.39 -3.02
C ASN A 46 11.87 5.59 -2.25
N ILE A 47 12.17 5.33 -0.98
CA ILE A 47 11.26 4.70 -0.04
C ILE A 47 11.22 5.52 1.24
N HIS A 48 10.00 5.67 1.77
CA HIS A 48 9.71 6.28 3.05
C HIS A 48 8.86 5.30 3.86
N LEU A 49 9.45 4.71 4.89
CA LEU A 49 8.79 3.82 5.84
C LEU A 49 8.46 4.60 7.11
N THR A 50 7.20 4.63 7.49
CA THR A 50 6.72 5.20 8.75
C THR A 50 6.26 4.09 9.69
N ILE A 51 6.89 4.00 10.85
CA ILE A 51 6.54 3.12 11.96
C ILE A 51 5.90 3.95 13.06
N ASP A 52 4.59 3.76 13.24
CA ASP A 52 3.80 4.48 14.22
C ASP A 52 4.21 4.13 15.66
N LEU A 53 4.21 5.13 16.54
CA LEU A 53 4.58 4.95 17.95
C LEU A 53 3.74 3.86 18.66
N SER A 54 2.50 3.63 18.22
CA SER A 54 1.61 2.63 18.83
C SER A 54 2.07 1.17 18.62
N LEU A 55 3.06 0.92 17.75
CA LEU A 55 3.71 -0.38 17.65
C LEU A 55 4.62 -0.68 18.85
N PHE A 56 4.97 0.33 19.64
CA PHE A 56 5.87 0.22 20.77
C PHE A 56 5.08 0.18 22.10
N SER A 57 5.44 -0.75 22.98
CA SER A 57 4.92 -0.83 24.35
C SER A 57 5.39 0.31 25.23
N SER A 58 6.56 0.86 24.92
CA SER A 58 7.06 2.10 25.51
C SER A 58 7.78 2.91 24.44
N TYR A 59 7.58 4.22 24.43
CA TYR A 59 8.26 5.12 23.50
C TYR A 59 8.58 6.44 24.22
N SER A 60 9.84 6.85 24.21
CA SER A 60 10.30 8.06 24.90
C SER A 60 11.37 8.77 24.09
N LEU A 61 11.18 10.08 23.93
CA LEU A 61 12.11 10.97 23.25
C LEU A 61 12.34 12.22 24.09
N GLU A 62 13.50 12.28 24.72
CA GLU A 62 13.95 13.43 25.51
C GLU A 62 14.86 14.32 24.64
N SER A 63 14.51 15.59 24.49
CA SER A 63 15.42 16.59 23.92
C SER A 63 16.15 17.30 25.06
N GLY A 64 17.45 17.50 24.93
CA GLY A 64 18.28 18.21 25.91
C GLY A 64 18.05 19.72 25.95
N LEU A 65 17.19 20.27 25.08
CA LEU A 65 16.88 21.70 25.01
C LEU A 65 15.46 21.96 25.55
N PRO A 66 15.31 22.74 26.62
CA PRO A 66 14.05 22.83 27.37
C PRO A 66 12.94 23.71 26.75
N ASP A 67 13.10 24.38 25.60
CA ASP A 67 12.16 25.48 25.29
C ASP A 67 12.01 25.94 23.82
N LEU A 68 11.80 25.03 22.86
CA LEU A 68 11.28 25.42 21.54
C LEU A 68 10.10 24.54 21.15
N GLU A 69 9.01 25.15 20.71
CA GLU A 69 7.79 24.50 20.14
C GLU A 69 8.06 23.65 18.88
N ALA A 70 9.32 23.44 18.52
CA ALA A 70 9.70 22.60 17.40
C ALA A 70 9.52 21.11 17.77
N PRO A 71 9.03 20.28 16.83
CA PRO A 71 8.95 18.84 17.04
C PRO A 71 10.34 18.29 17.39
N LYS A 72 10.39 17.48 18.45
CA LYS A 72 11.63 16.84 18.89
C LYS A 72 11.98 15.77 17.86
N GLU A 73 13.14 15.90 17.24
CA GLU A 73 13.60 14.97 16.23
C GLU A 73 15.07 14.59 16.45
N MET A 74 15.38 13.32 16.25
CA MET A 74 16.74 12.80 16.18
C MET A 74 16.97 12.14 14.83
N ARG A 75 18.12 12.41 14.22
CA ARG A 75 18.50 11.85 12.92
C ARG A 75 19.79 11.06 13.02
N LEU A 76 19.83 9.94 12.33
CA LEU A 76 20.99 9.07 12.26
C LEU A 76 21.00 8.31 10.94
N GLY A 77 22.15 8.29 10.27
CA GLY A 77 22.41 7.34 9.20
C GLY A 77 22.80 5.98 9.80
N VAL A 78 22.21 4.92 9.27
CA VAL A 78 22.46 3.54 9.71
C VAL A 78 22.63 2.61 8.52
N ASP A 79 23.39 1.53 8.71
CA ASP A 79 23.35 0.37 7.82
C ASP A 79 22.06 -0.40 8.13
N ILE A 80 21.03 -0.10 7.34
CA ILE A 80 19.68 -0.65 7.56
C ILE A 80 19.63 -2.15 7.26
N LEU A 81 20.56 -2.68 6.45
CA LEU A 81 20.67 -4.11 6.21
C LEU A 81 21.09 -4.83 7.49
N LEU A 82 22.15 -4.35 8.17
CA LEU A 82 22.59 -4.95 9.44
C LEU A 82 21.51 -4.86 10.53
N VAL A 83 20.79 -3.74 10.59
CA VAL A 83 19.66 -3.59 11.52
C VAL A 83 18.57 -4.60 11.16
N ALA A 84 18.13 -4.68 9.90
CA ALA A 84 17.10 -5.62 9.45
C ALA A 84 17.48 -7.09 9.71
N ASP A 85 18.74 -7.46 9.47
CA ASP A 85 19.27 -8.81 9.70
C ASP A 85 19.20 -9.17 11.18
N SER A 86 19.51 -8.24 12.09
CA SER A 86 19.40 -8.48 13.53
C SER A 86 17.97 -8.74 13.98
N PHE A 87 17.00 -7.97 13.47
CA PHE A 87 15.57 -8.17 13.74
C PHE A 87 15.09 -9.50 13.15
N THR A 88 15.59 -9.87 11.97
CA THR A 88 15.26 -11.14 11.31
C THR A 88 15.79 -12.33 12.12
N ALA A 89 17.03 -12.25 12.59
CA ALA A 89 17.64 -13.27 13.44
C ALA A 89 16.87 -13.43 14.76
N ALA A 90 16.55 -12.31 15.42
CA ALA A 90 15.76 -12.31 16.64
C ALA A 90 14.32 -12.81 16.42
N ALA A 91 13.70 -12.53 15.26
CA ALA A 91 12.39 -13.08 14.93
C ALA A 91 12.43 -14.59 14.68
N ALA A 92 13.53 -15.13 14.15
CA ALA A 92 13.67 -16.55 13.86
C ALA A 92 13.77 -17.44 15.12
N THR A 93 14.18 -16.88 16.26
CA THR A 93 14.19 -17.63 17.54
C THR A 93 12.78 -17.97 18.04
N LEU A 94 11.74 -17.34 17.49
CA LEU A 94 10.33 -17.59 17.78
C LEU A 94 9.74 -18.82 17.05
N ALA A 95 10.53 -19.51 16.21
CA ALA A 95 10.06 -20.63 15.40
C ALA A 95 9.58 -21.84 16.25
N PRO A 96 8.57 -22.60 15.79
CA PRO A 96 7.78 -23.48 16.66
C PRO A 96 8.58 -24.66 17.16
N LYS A 97 8.47 -24.91 18.48
CA LYS A 97 8.96 -26.13 19.13
C LYS A 97 8.44 -27.37 18.39
N LEU A 98 9.31 -28.38 18.22
CA LEU A 98 8.92 -29.71 17.74
C LEU A 98 7.66 -30.20 18.48
N LYS A 99 6.70 -30.76 17.71
CA LYS A 99 5.51 -31.47 18.22
C LYS A 99 5.93 -32.46 19.32
N GLY A 100 5.72 -32.12 20.59
CA GLY A 100 6.05 -33.01 21.72
C GLY A 100 6.40 -32.33 23.05
N SER A 101 6.64 -31.02 23.07
CA SER A 101 6.90 -30.29 24.33
C SER A 101 5.62 -29.64 24.89
N ALA A 102 5.47 -29.69 26.21
CA ALA A 102 4.33 -29.17 26.97
C ALA A 102 4.07 -27.67 26.67
N PRO A 103 2.83 -27.17 26.84
CA PRO A 103 2.46 -25.80 26.50
C PRO A 103 3.05 -24.81 27.52
N SER A 104 4.34 -24.49 27.39
CA SER A 104 4.89 -23.26 27.96
C SER A 104 4.32 -22.11 27.12
N GLY A 105 3.64 -21.14 27.74
CA GLY A 105 3.00 -20.01 27.05
C GLY A 105 3.90 -19.29 26.05
N PRO A 106 3.34 -18.46 25.15
CA PRO A 106 4.02 -17.93 23.97
C PRO A 106 5.39 -17.38 24.36
N GLU A 107 6.44 -17.95 23.77
CA GLU A 107 7.76 -17.35 23.82
C GLU A 107 7.71 -16.13 22.91
N SER A 108 8.04 -14.97 23.47
CA SER A 108 8.05 -13.69 22.76
C SER A 108 9.38 -13.03 23.05
N VAL A 109 10.03 -12.54 22.00
CA VAL A 109 11.23 -11.71 22.11
C VAL A 109 10.76 -10.28 22.30
N VAL A 110 11.30 -9.62 23.32
CA VAL A 110 11.12 -8.18 23.54
C VAL A 110 12.35 -7.48 22.99
N CYS A 111 12.13 -6.44 22.20
CA CYS A 111 13.19 -5.59 21.66
C CYS A 111 13.18 -4.25 22.39
N TYR A 112 14.37 -3.78 22.77
CA TYR A 112 14.62 -2.45 23.31
C TYR A 112 15.55 -1.69 22.36
N MET A 113 15.13 -0.50 21.93
CA MET A 113 15.93 0.38 21.08
C MET A 113 16.33 1.62 21.87
N LYS A 114 17.61 1.99 21.82
CA LYS A 114 18.16 3.15 22.56
C LYS A 114 19.12 3.94 21.67
N TYR A 115 19.03 5.26 21.70
CA TYR A 115 19.98 6.14 21.01
C TYR A 115 20.23 7.40 21.85
N ALA A 116 21.49 7.66 22.19
CA ALA A 116 21.86 8.77 23.06
C ALA A 116 21.99 10.11 22.32
N GLY A 117 22.12 10.09 20.99
CA GLY A 117 22.29 11.26 20.15
C GLY A 117 23.53 11.15 19.26
N GLU A 118 23.89 12.26 18.63
CA GLU A 118 25.02 12.37 17.71
C GLU A 118 26.32 11.79 18.28
N GLY A 119 27.02 10.98 17.48
CA GLY A 119 28.28 10.32 17.85
C GLY A 119 28.13 9.05 18.70
N TYR A 120 26.92 8.67 19.10
CA TYR A 120 26.64 7.42 19.81
C TYR A 120 26.12 6.34 18.85
N PRO A 121 26.30 5.04 19.16
CA PRO A 121 25.68 3.98 18.37
C PRO A 121 24.17 3.91 18.62
N LEU A 122 23.44 3.37 17.64
CA LEU A 122 22.09 2.86 17.87
C LEU A 122 22.23 1.51 18.58
N ILE A 123 21.67 1.40 19.78
CA ILE A 123 21.70 0.17 20.57
C ILE A 123 20.37 -0.54 20.41
N VAL A 124 20.42 -1.81 20.01
CA VAL A 124 19.26 -2.70 19.96
C VAL A 124 19.53 -3.90 20.86
N GLU A 125 18.62 -4.16 21.78
CA GLU A 125 18.72 -5.25 22.74
C GLU A 125 17.50 -6.16 22.58
N PHE A 126 17.73 -7.44 22.33
CA PHE A 126 16.71 -8.48 22.23
C PHE A 126 16.75 -9.34 23.48
N GLU A 127 15.61 -9.48 24.16
CA GLU A 127 15.46 -10.26 25.38
C GLU A 127 14.39 -11.33 25.19
N ASP A 128 14.75 -12.57 25.47
CA ASP A 128 13.82 -13.69 25.63
C ASP A 128 13.91 -14.29 27.05
N ARG A 129 13.30 -15.45 27.29
CA ARG A 129 13.31 -16.08 28.63
C ARG A 129 14.68 -16.59 29.08
N LEU A 130 15.60 -16.80 28.14
CA LEU A 130 16.87 -17.52 28.35
C LEU A 130 18.09 -16.62 28.14
N MET A 131 18.00 -15.65 27.23
CA MET A 131 19.12 -14.87 26.75
C MET A 131 18.72 -13.42 26.50
N SER A 132 19.68 -12.51 26.74
CA SER A 132 19.62 -11.13 26.26
C SER A 132 20.83 -10.89 25.35
N GLU A 133 20.57 -10.34 24.18
CA GLU A 133 21.56 -10.00 23.17
C GLU A 133 21.54 -8.50 22.91
N LYS A 134 22.66 -7.83 23.16
CA LYS A 134 22.82 -6.39 22.92
C LYS A 134 23.73 -6.17 21.71
N ILE A 135 23.23 -5.43 20.72
CA ILE A 135 23.92 -5.10 19.49
C ILE A 135 24.08 -3.58 19.40
N GLU A 136 25.27 -3.12 18.99
CA GLU A 136 25.58 -1.71 18.80
C GLU A 136 25.84 -1.45 17.32
N PHE A 137 24.99 -0.65 16.69
CA PHE A 137 25.12 -0.24 15.30
C PHE A 137 25.80 1.13 15.24
N ALA A 138 26.89 1.20 14.47
CA ALA A 138 27.53 2.46 14.17
C ALA A 138 26.56 3.39 13.45
N THR A 139 26.57 4.66 13.85
CA THR A 139 25.80 5.73 13.20
C THR A 139 26.75 6.64 12.42
N PHE A 140 26.26 7.21 11.33
CA PHE A 140 27.05 8.08 10.47
C PHE A 140 26.15 9.15 9.83
N TYR A 141 26.79 10.16 9.24
CA TYR A 141 26.08 11.14 8.42
C TYR A 141 25.89 10.60 7.01
N LEU A 142 24.68 10.79 6.49
CA LEU A 142 24.36 10.55 5.10
C LEU A 142 24.26 11.88 4.37
N ASP A 143 24.95 11.98 3.24
CA ASP A 143 24.81 13.10 2.31
C ASP A 143 23.59 12.86 1.42
N MET A 144 22.42 12.83 2.05
CA MET A 144 21.12 12.62 1.43
C MET A 144 20.16 13.65 2.01
N GLU A 145 19.54 14.41 1.13
CA GLU A 145 18.56 15.42 1.51
C GLU A 145 17.24 14.74 1.90
N TYR A 146 16.76 14.99 3.11
CA TYR A 146 15.44 14.50 3.52
C TYR A 146 14.39 15.45 2.94
N PRO A 147 13.51 14.99 2.05
CA PRO A 147 12.70 15.87 1.20
C PRO A 147 11.54 16.55 1.95
N TYR A 148 11.53 16.46 3.28
CA TYR A 148 10.56 17.15 4.14
C TYR A 148 11.21 18.22 5.03
N ASP A 149 12.53 18.44 4.90
CA ASP A 149 13.26 19.49 5.61
C ASP A 149 13.16 20.85 4.95
N THR A 150 13.08 20.83 3.62
CA THR A 150 13.12 22.00 2.77
C THR A 150 11.74 22.63 2.69
N ASN A 151 11.58 23.80 3.31
CA ASN A 151 10.48 24.72 3.00
C ASN A 151 10.64 25.36 1.61
N GLU A 152 11.80 25.16 0.96
CA GLU A 152 12.09 25.66 -0.37
C GLU A 152 11.75 24.59 -1.41
N VAL A 153 11.01 25.00 -2.43
CA VAL A 153 10.62 24.18 -3.58
C VAL A 153 11.84 23.94 -4.46
N SER A 154 12.80 23.14 -4.00
CA SER A 154 13.82 22.58 -4.88
C SER A 154 13.08 21.62 -5.83
N GLY A 155 12.94 22.04 -7.09
CA GLY A 155 12.09 21.38 -8.10
C GLY A 155 12.54 19.98 -8.56
N PHE A 156 13.32 19.28 -7.74
CA PHE A 156 13.93 17.98 -8.04
C PHE A 156 13.58 16.89 -7.01
N GLU A 157 12.71 17.18 -6.04
CA GLU A 157 12.31 16.18 -5.05
C GLU A 157 11.48 15.08 -5.70
N LEU A 158 11.89 13.83 -5.50
CA LEU A 158 11.15 12.65 -5.93
C LEU A 158 9.97 12.39 -4.99
N LEU A 159 9.05 13.35 -4.92
CA LEU A 159 7.83 13.32 -4.12
C LEU A 159 6.62 13.67 -4.98
N VAL A 160 5.52 12.94 -4.78
CA VAL A 160 4.26 13.27 -5.46
C VAL A 160 3.70 14.59 -4.94
N ARG A 161 3.36 15.46 -5.88
CA ARG A 161 2.68 16.71 -5.62
C ARG A 161 1.17 16.51 -5.55
N HIS A 162 0.64 16.50 -4.33
CA HIS A 162 -0.79 16.29 -4.09
C HIS A 162 -1.72 17.31 -4.75
N ASP A 163 -1.23 18.53 -5.02
CA ASP A 163 -2.00 19.58 -5.70
C ASP A 163 -2.07 19.39 -7.22
N ARG A 164 -1.26 18.48 -7.78
CA ARG A 164 -1.17 18.19 -9.22
C ARG A 164 -1.26 16.70 -9.55
N VAL A 165 -2.00 15.95 -8.75
CA VAL A 165 -2.28 14.53 -9.02
C VAL A 165 -3.08 14.40 -10.32
N GLU A 166 -2.58 13.61 -11.26
CA GLU A 166 -3.20 13.28 -12.55
C GLU A 166 -4.17 12.10 -12.39
N PHE A 167 -3.82 11.09 -11.59
CA PHE A 167 -4.75 10.03 -11.20
C PHE A 167 -4.47 9.49 -9.81
N GLU A 168 -5.51 8.95 -9.19
CA GLU A 168 -5.45 8.23 -7.92
C GLU A 168 -6.30 6.96 -8.00
N LEU A 169 -5.76 5.84 -7.52
CA LEU A 169 -6.50 4.59 -7.37
C LEU A 169 -6.10 3.83 -6.10
N ILE A 170 -7.01 3.01 -5.60
CA ILE A 170 -6.78 2.14 -4.44
C ILE A 170 -7.11 0.71 -4.85
N VAL A 171 -6.13 -0.19 -4.71
CA VAL A 171 -6.25 -1.61 -5.06
C VAL A 171 -5.87 -2.50 -3.88
N LYS A 172 -6.37 -3.74 -3.92
CA LYS A 172 -5.91 -4.80 -3.02
C LYS A 172 -4.50 -5.26 -3.38
N SER A 173 -3.64 -5.32 -2.37
CA SER A 173 -2.23 -5.64 -2.55
C SER A 173 -1.96 -7.10 -2.94
N ASP A 174 -2.81 -8.05 -2.54
CA ASP A 174 -2.66 -9.47 -2.90
C ASP A 174 -2.66 -9.67 -4.43
N LEU A 175 -3.60 -9.03 -5.12
CA LEU A 175 -3.70 -9.11 -6.58
C LEU A 175 -2.54 -8.38 -7.26
N LEU A 176 -2.14 -7.23 -6.71
CA LEU A 176 -0.98 -6.49 -7.22
C LEU A 176 0.31 -7.30 -7.05
N THR A 177 0.43 -8.09 -5.98
CA THR A 177 1.59 -8.95 -5.74
C THR A 177 1.70 -10.03 -6.80
N VAL A 178 0.59 -10.73 -7.08
CA VAL A 178 0.59 -11.76 -8.14
C VAL A 178 0.92 -11.12 -9.49
N LEU A 179 0.30 -9.99 -9.83
CA LEU A 179 0.57 -9.29 -11.08
C LEU A 179 2.05 -8.88 -11.22
N LEU A 180 2.64 -8.30 -10.17
CA LEU A 180 4.05 -7.90 -10.19
C LEU A 180 4.99 -9.10 -10.26
N GLN A 181 4.62 -10.24 -9.65
CA GLN A 181 5.35 -11.50 -9.81
C GLN A 181 5.30 -11.95 -11.26
N ASP A 182 4.13 -11.97 -11.89
CA ASP A 182 3.99 -12.41 -13.28
C ASP A 182 4.83 -11.55 -14.23
N LEU A 183 4.78 -10.21 -14.06
CA LEU A 183 5.63 -9.26 -14.79
C LEU A 183 7.13 -9.53 -14.58
N GLN A 184 7.53 -9.88 -13.37
CA GLN A 184 8.91 -10.24 -13.08
C GLN A 184 9.32 -11.55 -13.78
N HIS A 185 8.46 -12.57 -13.78
CA HIS A 185 8.76 -13.88 -14.39
C HIS A 185 8.91 -13.79 -15.91
N ILE A 186 8.15 -12.90 -16.57
CA ILE A 186 8.26 -12.67 -18.02
C ILE A 186 9.38 -11.70 -18.40
N ASN A 187 10.23 -11.28 -17.44
CA ASN A 187 11.34 -10.35 -17.62
C ASN A 187 10.91 -9.00 -18.23
N THR A 188 9.86 -8.38 -17.70
CA THR A 188 9.45 -7.03 -18.10
C THR A 188 10.62 -6.04 -17.95
N GLU A 189 10.89 -5.25 -18.98
CA GLU A 189 11.89 -4.18 -18.96
C GLU A 189 11.24 -2.81 -18.77
N SER A 190 10.16 -2.56 -19.51
CA SER A 190 9.33 -1.36 -19.40
C SER A 190 7.89 -1.74 -19.06
N LEU A 191 7.33 -1.03 -18.09
CA LEU A 191 5.97 -1.24 -17.62
C LEU A 191 5.13 -0.02 -17.99
N TYR A 192 4.10 -0.24 -18.80
CA TYR A 192 3.09 0.78 -19.04
C TYR A 192 1.91 0.56 -18.10
N ILE A 193 1.47 1.62 -17.45
CA ILE A 193 0.28 1.64 -16.61
C ILE A 193 -0.77 2.49 -17.33
N TYR A 194 -1.88 1.86 -17.70
CA TYR A 194 -3.03 2.53 -18.29
C TYR A 194 -4.18 2.59 -17.32
N VAL A 195 -4.73 3.77 -17.12
CA VAL A 195 -5.86 4.03 -16.24
C VAL A 195 -6.94 4.75 -17.04
N SER A 196 -8.20 4.31 -16.94
CA SER A 196 -9.33 4.96 -17.63
C SER A 196 -10.60 4.88 -16.79
N ASN A 197 -11.39 5.95 -16.81
CA ASN A 197 -12.74 6.00 -16.24
C ASN A 197 -13.80 6.33 -17.30
N ASN A 198 -13.46 6.16 -18.58
CA ASN A 198 -14.36 6.47 -19.69
C ASN A 198 -15.64 5.64 -19.64
N LYS A 199 -16.74 6.26 -20.08
CA LYS A 199 -18.01 5.56 -20.30
C LYS A 199 -17.90 4.70 -21.55
N ARG A 200 -18.07 3.38 -21.39
CA ARG A 200 -18.02 2.42 -22.51
C ARG A 200 -19.05 2.67 -23.61
N ASN A 201 -20.18 3.33 -23.31
CA ASN A 201 -21.21 3.66 -24.29
C ASN A 201 -22.05 4.89 -23.88
N PRO A 202 -22.46 5.77 -24.81
CA PRO A 202 -23.29 6.96 -24.56
C PRO A 202 -24.74 6.69 -24.09
N GLY A 203 -25.05 5.48 -23.61
CA GLY A 203 -26.32 5.12 -22.99
C GLY A 203 -26.18 4.26 -21.73
N ASN A 204 -24.96 3.84 -21.37
CA ASN A 204 -24.71 3.03 -20.19
C ASN A 204 -24.18 3.92 -19.07
N LYS A 205 -24.93 4.02 -17.97
CA LYS A 205 -24.55 4.85 -16.81
C LYS A 205 -23.39 4.26 -16.00
N SER A 206 -22.91 3.06 -16.33
CA SER A 206 -21.75 2.46 -15.68
C SER A 206 -20.47 3.02 -16.28
N THR A 207 -19.72 3.78 -15.49
CA THR A 207 -18.30 4.03 -15.76
C THR A 207 -17.58 2.68 -15.79
N ALA A 208 -16.78 2.45 -16.83
CA ALA A 208 -15.97 1.24 -16.92
C ALA A 208 -14.56 1.62 -16.46
N ASN A 209 -14.36 1.62 -15.14
CA ASN A 209 -13.04 1.80 -14.57
C ASN A 209 -12.12 0.70 -15.11
N GLN A 210 -10.98 1.09 -15.67
CA GLN A 210 -9.99 0.19 -16.23
C GLN A 210 -8.62 0.55 -15.65
N LEU A 211 -7.90 -0.49 -15.25
CA LEU A 211 -6.50 -0.43 -14.87
C LEU A 211 -5.81 -1.56 -15.61
N ASN A 212 -4.90 -1.24 -16.51
CA ASN A 212 -4.15 -2.24 -17.28
C ASN A 212 -2.66 -2.04 -17.05
N PHE A 213 -1.94 -3.15 -16.95
CA PHE A 213 -0.49 -3.19 -16.87
C PHE A 213 0.01 -3.84 -18.15
N ILE A 214 0.82 -3.13 -18.93
CA ILE A 214 1.36 -3.63 -20.19
C ILE A 214 2.86 -3.78 -20.02
N SER A 215 3.30 -5.02 -20.03
CA SER A 215 4.72 -5.37 -20.09
C SER A 215 5.26 -5.11 -21.48
N SER A 216 6.48 -4.59 -21.55
CA SER A 216 7.33 -4.59 -22.73
C SER A 216 8.71 -5.14 -22.36
N GLY A 217 9.21 -6.06 -23.17
CA GLY A 217 10.53 -6.67 -23.02
C GLY A 217 10.95 -7.40 -24.30
N ALA A 218 12.01 -8.20 -24.23
CA ALA A 218 12.57 -8.89 -25.39
C ALA A 218 11.56 -9.80 -26.14
N MET A 219 10.54 -10.32 -25.45
CA MET A 219 9.51 -11.20 -26.03
C MET A 219 8.32 -10.44 -26.64
N GLY A 220 8.33 -9.11 -26.61
CA GLY A 220 7.25 -8.25 -27.11
C GLY A 220 6.40 -7.65 -26.00
N TYR A 221 5.11 -7.46 -26.28
CA TYR A 221 4.16 -6.82 -25.37
C TYR A 221 3.20 -7.83 -24.75
N LEU A 222 2.89 -7.67 -23.47
CA LEU A 222 1.84 -8.43 -22.77
C LEU A 222 0.94 -7.48 -22.01
N LYS A 223 -0.37 -7.51 -22.29
CA LYS A 223 -1.39 -6.71 -21.63
C LYS A 223 -2.08 -7.53 -20.54
N LEU A 224 -1.93 -7.10 -19.28
CA LEU A 224 -2.60 -7.65 -18.11
C LEU A 224 -3.73 -6.70 -17.70
N LEU A 225 -4.96 -7.20 -17.67
CA LEU A 225 -6.13 -6.44 -17.27
C LEU A 225 -6.37 -6.60 -15.77
N PHE A 226 -6.28 -5.52 -15.01
CA PHE A 226 -6.61 -5.55 -13.59
C PHE A 226 -8.14 -5.58 -13.41
N PRO A 227 -8.68 -6.49 -12.59
CA PRO A 227 -10.12 -6.58 -12.40
C PRO A 227 -10.74 -5.28 -11.87
N SER A 228 -11.83 -4.84 -12.50
CA SER A 228 -12.55 -3.62 -12.11
C SER A 228 -13.62 -3.81 -11.05
N ALA A 229 -13.75 -5.03 -10.52
CA ALA A 229 -14.66 -5.31 -9.41
C ALA A 229 -14.36 -4.36 -8.24
N LYS A 230 -15.40 -3.74 -7.67
CA LYS A 230 -15.27 -2.79 -6.55
C LYS A 230 -14.58 -3.38 -5.32
N THR A 231 -14.59 -4.71 -5.20
CA THR A 231 -13.90 -5.47 -4.15
C THR A 231 -12.39 -5.57 -4.38
N MET A 232 -11.88 -5.22 -5.56
CA MET A 232 -10.49 -5.34 -5.99
C MET A 232 -9.88 -3.97 -6.29
N MET A 233 -10.65 -3.08 -6.93
CA MET A 233 -10.35 -1.67 -7.15
C MET A 233 -11.37 -0.81 -6.41
N GLU A 234 -10.99 -0.29 -5.25
CA GLU A 234 -11.86 0.43 -4.32
C GLU A 234 -12.09 1.88 -4.75
N LYS A 235 -11.12 2.49 -5.42
CA LYS A 235 -11.14 3.87 -5.92
C LYS A 235 -10.39 3.95 -7.24
N LEU A 236 -10.91 4.73 -8.19
CA LEU A 236 -10.19 5.21 -9.38
C LEU A 236 -10.76 6.57 -9.75
N GLU A 237 -9.90 7.58 -9.73
CA GLU A 237 -10.23 8.96 -10.11
C GLU A 237 -9.12 9.50 -11.00
N ILE A 238 -9.52 10.16 -12.08
CA ILE A 238 -8.62 10.85 -13.01
C ILE A 238 -8.94 12.34 -12.90
N TYR A 239 -7.90 13.15 -12.84
CA TYR A 239 -8.00 14.58 -12.67
C TYR A 239 -7.40 15.29 -13.88
N ARG A 240 -8.01 16.40 -14.27
CA ARG A 240 -7.49 17.30 -15.31
C ARG A 240 -7.40 18.71 -14.76
N GLN A 241 -6.45 19.47 -15.31
CA GLN A 241 -6.31 20.87 -14.94
C GLN A 241 -7.36 21.71 -15.66
N GLU A 242 -8.36 22.17 -14.91
CA GLU A 242 -9.37 23.12 -15.38
C GLU A 242 -9.29 24.38 -14.53
N ASN A 243 -9.21 25.55 -15.17
CA ASN A 243 -9.10 26.85 -14.48
C ASN A 243 -7.96 26.94 -13.45
N GLY A 244 -6.86 26.21 -13.70
CA GLY A 244 -5.69 26.17 -12.81
C GLY A 244 -5.81 25.25 -11.60
N LYS A 245 -6.93 24.53 -11.43
CA LYS A 245 -7.12 23.52 -10.37
C LYS A 245 -7.27 22.13 -10.97
N MET A 246 -6.83 21.10 -10.24
CA MET A 246 -7.08 19.72 -10.61
C MET A 246 -8.51 19.34 -10.22
N GLU A 247 -9.35 19.06 -11.21
CA GLU A 247 -10.74 18.65 -11.00
C GLU A 247 -10.98 17.23 -11.55
N PRO A 248 -11.82 16.41 -10.87
CA PRO A 248 -12.17 15.08 -11.36
C PRO A 248 -12.79 15.16 -12.76
N SER A 249 -12.28 14.36 -13.69
CA SER A 249 -12.72 14.36 -15.09
C SER A 249 -12.83 12.94 -15.64
N GLU A 250 -13.55 12.80 -16.75
CA GLU A 250 -13.52 11.57 -17.55
C GLU A 250 -12.31 11.61 -18.50
N GLY A 251 -11.58 10.51 -18.57
CA GLY A 251 -10.44 10.38 -19.45
C GLY A 251 -9.67 9.09 -19.27
N SER A 252 -8.46 9.11 -19.82
CA SER A 252 -7.49 8.03 -19.71
C SER A 252 -6.09 8.58 -19.60
N VAL A 253 -5.23 7.88 -18.87
CA VAL A 253 -3.81 8.20 -18.69
C VAL A 253 -3.01 6.94 -19.03
N LEU A 254 -1.95 7.10 -19.82
CA LEU A 254 -0.95 6.07 -20.08
C LEU A 254 0.38 6.57 -19.52
N SER A 255 1.09 5.75 -18.77
CA SER A 255 2.39 6.12 -18.19
C SER A 255 3.40 5.01 -18.33
N CYS A 256 4.67 5.35 -18.56
CA CYS A 256 5.72 4.37 -18.87
C CYS A 256 6.87 4.41 -17.85
N PHE A 257 7.18 3.27 -17.25
CA PHE A 257 8.21 3.17 -16.20
C PHE A 257 9.25 2.10 -16.52
N SER A 258 10.44 2.24 -15.94
CA SER A 258 11.34 1.10 -15.81
C SER A 258 10.72 0.08 -14.86
N PHE A 259 10.79 -1.22 -15.17
CA PHE A 259 10.28 -2.24 -14.26
C PHE A 259 11.22 -2.52 -13.08
N ALA A 260 12.51 -2.17 -13.18
CA ALA A 260 13.49 -2.47 -12.14
C ALA A 260 13.14 -1.92 -10.73
N PRO A 261 12.56 -0.71 -10.56
CA PRO A 261 12.02 -0.28 -9.28
C PRO A 261 10.86 -1.15 -8.78
N PHE A 262 9.96 -1.60 -9.66
CA PHE A 262 8.79 -2.41 -9.30
C PHE A 262 9.16 -3.81 -8.77
N SER A 263 10.25 -4.40 -9.25
CA SER A 263 10.72 -5.67 -8.70
C SER A 263 11.26 -5.51 -7.26
N LYS A 264 11.83 -4.35 -6.92
CA LYS A 264 12.33 -4.04 -5.57
C LYS A 264 11.20 -3.81 -4.56
N ILE A 265 10.06 -3.27 -4.98
CA ILE A 265 8.93 -2.99 -4.07
C ILE A 265 8.09 -4.24 -3.74
N LEU A 266 8.27 -5.34 -4.45
CA LEU A 266 7.42 -6.54 -4.37
C LEU A 266 7.25 -7.05 -2.92
N LYS A 267 8.33 -7.03 -2.13
CA LYS A 267 8.28 -7.40 -0.71
C LYS A 267 7.30 -6.53 0.09
N GLY A 268 7.35 -5.22 -0.12
CA GLY A 268 6.46 -4.27 0.55
C GLY A 268 5.01 -4.46 0.11
N VAL A 269 4.77 -4.68 -1.19
CA VAL A 269 3.41 -4.92 -1.70
C VAL A 269 2.83 -6.17 -1.05
N LYS A 270 3.60 -7.27 -0.97
CA LYS A 270 3.19 -8.51 -0.32
C LYS A 270 2.87 -8.35 1.18
N LEU A 271 3.58 -7.47 1.88
CA LEU A 271 3.34 -7.20 3.30
C LEU A 271 2.08 -6.35 3.55
N SER A 272 1.66 -5.59 2.53
CA SER A 272 0.59 -4.62 2.65
C SER A 272 -0.80 -5.23 2.42
N SER A 273 -1.81 -4.63 3.01
CA SER A 273 -3.22 -5.02 2.81
C SER A 273 -3.89 -4.23 1.67
N LYS A 274 -3.43 -2.99 1.47
CA LYS A 274 -3.93 -2.07 0.45
C LYS A 274 -2.77 -1.28 -0.14
N CYS A 275 -2.88 -1.00 -1.43
CA CYS A 275 -1.97 -0.13 -2.16
C CYS A 275 -2.77 1.03 -2.76
N LYS A 276 -2.41 2.25 -2.38
CA LYS A 276 -2.88 3.47 -3.02
C LYS A 276 -1.81 3.90 -4.02
N ILE A 277 -2.19 4.03 -5.28
CA ILE A 277 -1.32 4.46 -6.37
C ILE A 277 -1.76 5.85 -6.81
N MET A 278 -0.82 6.78 -6.86
CA MET A 278 -1.03 8.15 -7.33
C MET A 278 0.05 8.51 -8.33
N LYS A 279 -0.30 9.27 -9.35
CA LYS A 279 0.68 9.89 -10.23
C LYS A 279 0.40 11.37 -10.32
N ASP A 280 1.43 12.20 -10.32
CA ASP A 280 1.29 13.62 -10.65
C ASP A 280 1.66 13.94 -12.11
N VAL A 281 1.33 15.16 -12.53
CA VAL A 281 1.65 15.67 -13.87
C VAL A 281 3.16 15.83 -14.14
N SER A 282 4.00 15.74 -13.10
CA SER A 282 5.46 15.79 -13.24
C SER A 282 6.05 14.42 -13.60
N GLY A 283 5.22 13.38 -13.67
CA GLY A 283 5.66 12.01 -13.95
C GLY A 283 6.16 11.27 -12.72
N ILE A 284 5.85 11.73 -11.49
CA ILE A 284 6.20 10.99 -10.28
C ILE A 284 5.02 10.09 -9.91
N LEU A 285 5.29 8.79 -9.82
CA LEU A 285 4.36 7.78 -9.35
C LEU A 285 4.65 7.46 -7.89
N SER A 286 3.65 7.55 -7.02
CA SER A 286 3.69 7.14 -5.62
C SER A 286 2.86 5.89 -5.39
N LEU A 287 3.47 4.89 -4.76
CA LEU A 287 2.80 3.70 -4.24
C LEU A 287 2.83 3.74 -2.71
N GLN A 288 1.68 3.97 -2.10
CA GLN A 288 1.47 4.01 -0.66
C GLN A 288 0.86 2.70 -0.18
N LEU A 289 1.58 1.99 0.67
CA LEU A 289 1.28 0.65 1.13
C LEU A 289 0.91 0.65 2.61
N LEU A 290 -0.29 0.17 2.92
CA LEU A 290 -0.77 0.06 4.29
C LEU A 290 -0.49 -1.33 4.86
N CYS A 291 0.53 -1.43 5.72
CA CYS A 291 0.99 -2.66 6.34
C CYS A 291 0.39 -2.80 7.74
N LYS A 292 -0.60 -3.66 7.92
CA LYS A 292 -1.25 -3.88 9.23
C LYS A 292 -0.65 -5.08 9.94
N HIS A 293 -0.63 -5.04 11.26
CA HIS A 293 -0.30 -6.19 12.09
C HIS A 293 -1.53 -6.59 12.92
N ALA A 294 -2.13 -7.74 12.60
CA ALA A 294 -3.35 -8.22 13.28
C ALA A 294 -3.14 -8.47 14.79
N GLY A 295 -1.89 -8.65 15.23
CA GLY A 295 -1.53 -8.90 16.63
C GLY A 295 -1.51 -7.67 17.53
N VAL A 296 -1.64 -6.44 16.99
CA VAL A 296 -1.67 -5.21 17.81
C VAL A 296 -3.04 -4.56 17.71
N PRO A 297 -3.85 -4.54 18.79
CA PRO A 297 -5.11 -3.81 18.79
C PRO A 297 -4.84 -2.31 18.65
N ASN A 298 -5.69 -1.62 17.87
CA ASN A 298 -5.60 -0.16 17.63
C ASN A 298 -4.35 0.34 16.91
N TYR A 299 -3.47 -0.54 16.43
CA TYR A 299 -2.37 -0.14 15.56
C TYR A 299 -2.92 0.26 14.18
N PRO A 300 -2.74 1.51 13.74
CA PRO A 300 -3.28 1.97 12.45
C PRO A 300 -2.60 1.29 11.25
N GLY A 301 -1.43 0.67 11.47
CA GLY A 301 -0.56 0.07 10.46
C GLY A 301 0.71 0.88 10.29
N SER A 302 1.71 0.33 9.61
CA SER A 302 2.85 1.08 9.08
C SER A 302 2.54 1.51 7.66
N LEU A 303 3.05 2.69 7.28
CA LEU A 303 2.94 3.20 5.92
C LEU A 303 4.29 3.05 5.23
N ILE A 304 4.30 2.43 4.05
CA ILE A 304 5.47 2.41 3.18
C ILE A 304 5.10 3.17 1.90
N THR A 305 5.84 4.22 1.60
CA THR A 305 5.66 5.01 0.38
C THR A 305 6.86 4.81 -0.51
N PHE A 306 6.62 4.36 -1.73
CA PHE A 306 7.61 4.35 -2.79
C PHE A 306 7.29 5.45 -3.79
N ASN A 307 8.28 6.25 -4.17
CA ASN A 307 8.14 7.16 -5.31
C ASN A 307 9.05 6.68 -6.44
N ILE A 308 8.56 6.75 -7.68
CA ILE A 308 9.23 6.26 -8.89
C ILE A 308 9.04 7.31 -9.98
N ILE A 309 10.13 7.67 -10.67
CA ILE A 309 10.07 8.60 -11.81
C ILE A 309 9.66 7.87 -13.10
N GLU A 310 8.79 8.51 -13.87
CA GLU A 310 8.39 8.08 -15.21
C GLU A 310 9.57 8.22 -16.19
N LYS A 311 9.66 7.29 -17.15
CA LYS A 311 10.62 7.41 -18.25
C LYS A 311 10.15 8.53 -19.18
N ALA A 312 11.05 9.46 -19.51
CA ALA A 312 10.81 10.36 -20.63
C ALA A 312 10.68 9.53 -21.91
N LEU A 313 9.52 9.60 -22.57
CA LEU A 313 9.34 9.02 -23.89
C LEU A 313 10.17 9.85 -24.89
N VAL A 314 11.27 9.28 -25.37
CA VAL A 314 12.11 9.91 -26.39
C VAL A 314 11.52 9.57 -27.76
N GLY A 315 10.87 10.55 -28.40
CA GLY A 315 10.36 10.45 -29.77
C GLY A 315 8.84 10.38 -29.86
N ASP A 316 8.32 10.90 -30.99
CA ASP A 316 6.92 11.06 -31.43
C ASP A 316 6.03 9.81 -31.38
N GLU A 317 6.37 8.74 -30.65
CA GLU A 317 5.57 7.51 -30.69
C GLU A 317 4.20 7.66 -30.02
N PHE A 318 4.02 8.65 -29.15
CA PHE A 318 2.73 9.01 -28.58
C PHE A 318 2.68 10.51 -28.26
N GLU A 319 2.61 11.38 -29.28
CA GLU A 319 2.12 12.76 -29.08
C GLU A 319 0.78 12.67 -28.34
N GLN A 320 0.72 12.93 -27.03
CA GLN A 320 -0.48 12.73 -26.19
C GLN A 320 -1.71 13.43 -26.78
N PRO A 321 -2.63 12.73 -27.51
CA PRO A 321 -3.90 13.32 -27.86
C PRO A 321 -4.87 12.93 -26.73
N ASN A 322 -5.76 13.84 -26.39
CA ASN A 322 -6.88 13.52 -25.54
C ASN A 322 -7.65 12.33 -26.14
N ALA A 323 -7.61 11.18 -25.45
CA ALA A 323 -8.13 9.86 -25.84
C ALA A 323 -7.17 8.97 -26.65
N ILE A 324 -6.19 8.37 -25.96
CA ILE A 324 -5.46 7.21 -26.50
C ILE A 324 -6.42 6.01 -26.48
N ASP A 325 -6.86 5.57 -27.66
CA ASP A 325 -7.50 4.25 -27.81
C ASP A 325 -6.40 3.18 -27.72
N ILE A 326 -6.22 2.63 -26.51
CA ILE A 326 -5.16 1.67 -26.25
C ILE A 326 -5.27 0.40 -27.10
N ASN A 327 -6.48 0.07 -27.56
CA ASN A 327 -6.72 -1.07 -28.42
C ASN A 327 -6.25 -0.81 -29.86
N ALA A 328 -6.12 0.47 -30.25
CA ALA A 328 -5.52 0.87 -31.52
C ALA A 328 -3.99 0.97 -31.44
N VAL A 329 -3.45 1.26 -30.24
CA VAL A 329 -2.00 1.35 -30.00
C VAL A 329 -1.35 -0.02 -29.94
N PHE A 330 -1.98 -0.95 -29.24
CA PHE A 330 -1.54 -2.35 -29.16
C PHE A 330 -2.52 -3.14 -30.00
N ASP A 331 -2.19 -3.38 -31.27
CA ASP A 331 -3.05 -3.98 -32.30
C ASP A 331 -3.77 -5.24 -31.77
N ASP A 332 -5.01 -5.03 -31.30
CA ASP A 332 -5.85 -6.05 -30.65
C ASP A 332 -6.16 -7.24 -31.58
N ASN A 333 -5.90 -7.10 -32.89
CA ASN A 333 -6.08 -8.15 -33.89
C ASN A 333 -5.12 -9.35 -33.73
N HIS A 334 -4.04 -9.22 -32.96
CA HIS A 334 -3.11 -10.32 -32.66
C HIS A 334 -3.28 -10.92 -31.26
N TYR A 335 -4.11 -10.31 -30.40
CA TYR A 335 -4.37 -10.85 -29.07
C TYR A 335 -5.63 -11.72 -29.14
N HIS A 336 -5.47 -13.03 -28.92
CA HIS A 336 -6.60 -13.93 -28.74
C HIS A 336 -7.34 -13.56 -27.45
N TYR A 337 -8.38 -12.74 -27.56
CA TYR A 337 -9.38 -12.59 -26.53
C TYR A 337 -10.05 -13.96 -26.30
N ILE A 338 -9.85 -14.55 -25.13
CA ILE A 338 -10.65 -15.71 -24.70
C ILE A 338 -11.98 -15.15 -24.17
N GLU A 339 -12.96 -14.99 -25.06
CA GLU A 339 -14.35 -14.68 -24.73
C GLU A 339 -15.10 -15.90 -24.14
N ASP A 340 -14.60 -16.50 -23.06
CA ASP A 340 -15.27 -17.67 -22.44
C ASP A 340 -15.51 -17.48 -20.93
N TYR A 341 -16.08 -16.33 -20.53
CA TYR A 341 -16.61 -16.17 -19.17
C TYR A 341 -18.09 -15.78 -19.08
N ASP A 342 -18.71 -15.26 -20.16
CA ASP A 342 -20.11 -14.82 -20.12
C ASP A 342 -21.11 -15.79 -20.81
N GLN A 343 -20.66 -16.86 -21.44
CA GLN A 343 -21.55 -17.77 -22.19
C GLN A 343 -22.16 -18.92 -21.37
N TYR A 344 -21.76 -19.13 -20.10
CA TYR A 344 -22.30 -20.23 -19.27
C TYR A 344 -23.31 -19.82 -18.19
N THR A 345 -23.71 -18.54 -18.10
CA THR A 345 -24.66 -18.06 -17.08
C THR A 345 -26.02 -17.62 -17.63
N LYS A 346 -26.35 -17.98 -18.87
CA LYS A 346 -27.68 -17.71 -19.47
C LYS A 346 -28.33 -18.97 -20.04
N ALA A 347 -28.45 -20.00 -19.23
CA ALA A 347 -29.52 -20.99 -19.38
C ALA A 347 -30.01 -21.33 -17.97
N ASP A 348 -31.33 -21.21 -17.79
CA ASP A 348 -32.08 -21.53 -16.57
C ASP A 348 -31.88 -20.63 -15.35
N LEU A 349 -32.78 -19.65 -15.19
CA LEU A 349 -33.88 -19.76 -14.21
C LEU A 349 -34.78 -18.52 -14.30
N ARG A 350 -36.08 -18.78 -14.45
CA ARG A 350 -37.15 -17.80 -14.40
C ARG A 350 -37.59 -17.56 -12.94
N GLU A 351 -37.98 -16.32 -12.72
CA GLU A 351 -38.88 -15.75 -11.68
C GLU A 351 -38.31 -15.13 -10.39
N PRO A 352 -38.97 -14.05 -9.89
CA PRO A 352 -38.36 -13.06 -9.02
C PRO A 352 -38.85 -13.16 -7.57
N VAL A 353 -37.95 -13.03 -6.60
CA VAL A 353 -38.31 -12.81 -5.19
C VAL A 353 -37.66 -11.52 -4.68
N ARG A 354 -38.49 -10.67 -4.07
CA ARG A 354 -38.15 -9.33 -3.56
C ARG A 354 -37.24 -9.38 -2.33
N PRO A 355 -36.41 -8.35 -2.08
CA PRO A 355 -35.54 -8.31 -0.91
C PRO A 355 -36.28 -7.82 0.35
N VAL A 356 -35.99 -8.45 1.49
CA VAL A 356 -36.34 -7.97 2.83
C VAL A 356 -35.06 -7.44 3.49
N HIS A 357 -35.13 -6.19 3.96
CA HIS A 357 -34.07 -5.50 4.69
C HIS A 357 -33.86 -6.11 6.09
N SER A 358 -32.60 -6.30 6.49
CA SER A 358 -32.19 -6.46 7.89
C SER A 358 -31.19 -5.37 8.28
N VAL A 359 -31.59 -4.55 9.25
CA VAL A 359 -30.82 -3.47 9.87
C VAL A 359 -30.01 -4.05 11.02
N ALA A 360 -28.71 -3.72 11.10
CA ALA A 360 -27.85 -3.97 12.25
C ALA A 360 -27.49 -2.62 12.94
N PRO A 361 -27.22 -2.61 14.25
CA PRO A 361 -27.18 -1.38 15.05
C PRO A 361 -25.86 -0.62 14.95
N GLU A 362 -25.95 0.71 14.86
CA GLU A 362 -24.84 1.65 14.90
C GLU A 362 -24.20 1.71 16.30
N ALA A 363 -22.91 1.41 16.38
CA ALA A 363 -22.06 1.82 17.49
C ALA A 363 -21.56 3.26 17.21
N ARG A 364 -21.82 4.16 18.17
CA ARG A 364 -21.28 5.54 18.16
C ARG A 364 -19.80 5.52 18.53
N GLU A 365 -18.94 5.86 17.58
CA GLU A 365 -17.56 6.26 17.88
C GLU A 365 -17.45 7.80 17.83
N VAL A 366 -16.74 8.33 18.82
CA VAL A 366 -16.50 9.77 19.03
C VAL A 366 -15.31 10.18 18.17
N GLU A 367 -15.50 11.15 17.27
CA GLU A 367 -14.41 11.76 16.49
C GLU A 367 -13.55 12.66 17.39
N PRO A 368 -12.20 12.56 17.35
CA PRO A 368 -11.33 13.59 17.85
C PRO A 368 -11.16 14.70 16.80
N GLN A 369 -11.32 15.94 17.26
CA GLN A 369 -11.16 17.16 16.48
C GLN A 369 -9.71 17.41 16.06
N GLY A 370 -9.56 17.78 14.78
CA GLY A 370 -8.61 18.77 14.22
C GLY A 370 -7.16 18.84 14.75
N GLY A 371 -6.23 18.33 13.94
CA GLY A 371 -4.81 18.69 13.92
C GLY A 371 -4.33 18.87 12.47
N PRO A 372 -3.24 19.62 12.21
CA PRO A 372 -2.90 20.16 10.90
C PRO A 372 -2.53 19.08 9.87
N SER A 373 -2.77 19.40 8.60
CA SER A 373 -2.57 18.55 7.43
C SER A 373 -1.12 18.11 7.25
N GLY A 374 -0.80 16.90 7.72
CA GLY A 374 0.35 16.14 7.26
C GLY A 374 0.03 15.41 5.95
N THR A 375 0.91 15.53 4.96
CA THR A 375 0.85 14.93 3.61
C THR A 375 0.93 13.40 3.58
N LEU A 376 1.03 12.74 4.73
CA LEU A 376 1.00 11.28 4.89
C LEU A 376 0.07 10.94 6.05
N SER A 377 -1.22 10.73 5.76
CA SER A 377 -2.22 10.42 6.78
C SER A 377 -2.99 9.16 6.44
N TYR A 378 -3.21 8.30 7.44
CA TYR A 378 -4.12 7.15 7.36
C TYR A 378 -5.52 7.52 6.86
N ALA A 379 -5.91 8.79 7.00
CA ALA A 379 -7.15 9.32 6.45
C ALA A 379 -7.25 9.15 4.92
N SER A 380 -6.12 9.08 4.21
CA SER A 380 -6.08 8.93 2.74
C SER A 380 -6.60 7.57 2.25
N PHE A 381 -6.70 6.56 3.14
CA PHE A 381 -7.27 5.24 2.86
C PHE A 381 -8.76 5.14 3.23
N LYS A 382 -9.36 6.19 3.81
CA LYS A 382 -10.78 6.20 4.18
C LYS A 382 -11.61 6.68 2.98
N ILE A 383 -12.64 5.92 2.61
CA ILE A 383 -13.64 6.35 1.63
C ILE A 383 -14.50 7.45 2.27
N PRO A 384 -14.69 8.62 1.65
CA PRO A 384 -15.63 9.63 2.15
C PRO A 384 -17.04 9.04 2.22
N LYS A 385 -17.65 8.99 3.41
CA LYS A 385 -19.06 8.64 3.54
C LYS A 385 -19.89 9.81 2.99
N THR A 386 -20.58 9.59 1.89
CA THR A 386 -21.56 10.55 1.35
C THR A 386 -22.76 10.58 2.28
N THR A 387 -22.86 11.63 3.10
CA THR A 387 -24.03 11.89 3.95
C THR A 387 -25.23 12.24 3.08
N THR A 388 -26.12 11.27 2.88
CA THR A 388 -27.43 11.49 2.27
C THR A 388 -28.41 11.95 3.35
N HIS A 389 -28.92 13.17 3.22
CA HIS A 389 -30.00 13.70 4.06
C HIS A 389 -31.34 13.05 3.67
N GLU A 390 -31.99 12.33 4.59
CA GLU A 390 -33.42 12.03 4.50
C GLU A 390 -34.19 12.52 5.75
N PRO A 391 -35.40 13.11 5.59
CA PRO A 391 -36.22 13.61 6.68
C PRO A 391 -37.26 12.56 7.19
N PRO A 392 -37.92 12.80 8.35
CA PRO A 392 -38.48 11.72 9.17
C PRO A 392 -40.01 11.52 9.08
N SER A 393 -40.46 10.36 9.64
CA SER A 393 -41.81 9.98 10.15
C SER A 393 -42.44 8.77 9.39
N LYS A 394 -43.19 7.80 9.98
CA LYS A 394 -43.97 7.70 11.23
C LYS A 394 -44.40 6.21 11.49
N ARG A 395 -44.32 5.77 12.76
CA ARG A 395 -45.18 4.85 13.58
C ARG A 395 -45.78 3.50 13.08
N GLN A 396 -45.33 2.43 13.78
CA GLN A 396 -46.05 1.36 14.54
C GLN A 396 -47.15 0.46 13.91
N ARG A 397 -46.99 -0.88 13.97
CA ARG A 397 -47.62 -1.78 14.98
C ARG A 397 -47.19 -3.27 14.90
N GLN A 398 -47.04 -3.84 16.09
CA GLN A 398 -46.95 -5.24 16.59
C GLN A 398 -47.43 -6.41 15.71
N GLN A 399 -46.69 -7.54 15.72
CA GLN A 399 -47.11 -8.81 16.38
C GLN A 399 -45.99 -9.88 16.44
N GLU A 400 -46.08 -10.70 17.49
CA GLU A 400 -45.17 -11.71 18.03
C GLU A 400 -45.43 -13.15 17.48
N PRO A 401 -44.66 -14.20 17.88
CA PRO A 401 -44.18 -15.27 17.00
C PRO A 401 -44.74 -16.67 17.29
N THR A 402 -44.56 -17.58 16.33
CA THR A 402 -44.51 -19.06 16.48
C THR A 402 -43.76 -19.58 15.24
N GLY A 403 -42.88 -20.59 15.20
CA GLY A 403 -42.37 -21.57 16.15
C GLY A 403 -41.87 -22.80 15.35
N ARG A 404 -40.61 -23.20 15.56
CA ARG A 404 -39.97 -24.55 15.41
C ARG A 404 -39.88 -25.29 14.05
N GLY A 405 -38.72 -25.95 13.88
CA GLY A 405 -38.37 -27.00 12.91
C GLY A 405 -37.03 -26.66 12.22
N ASP A 406 -35.86 -27.02 12.76
CA ASP A 406 -35.13 -28.31 12.69
C ASP A 406 -34.67 -28.71 11.26
N ASP A 407 -33.38 -29.08 11.21
CA ASP A 407 -32.65 -29.89 10.22
C ASP A 407 -32.27 -29.26 8.86
N ASP A 408 -30.97 -28.96 8.67
CA ASP A 408 -30.01 -29.88 8.02
C ASP A 408 -28.70 -29.15 7.65
N ASP A 409 -27.59 -29.70 8.16
CA ASP A 409 -26.22 -29.43 7.74
C ASP A 409 -26.00 -29.97 6.33
N ASP A 410 -25.65 -29.11 5.37
CA ASP A 410 -24.88 -29.51 4.20
C ASP A 410 -24.13 -28.31 3.61
N ASN A 411 -22.80 -28.36 3.75
CA ASN A 411 -21.88 -27.31 3.35
C ASN A 411 -21.05 -27.84 2.16
N PRO A 412 -21.21 -27.33 0.93
CA PRO A 412 -20.26 -27.61 -0.13
C PRO A 412 -19.29 -26.43 -0.29
N ASN A 413 -18.03 -26.73 0.01
CA ASN A 413 -16.81 -26.14 -0.50
C ASN A 413 -16.98 -25.08 -1.62
N VAL A 414 -16.71 -23.82 -1.27
CA VAL A 414 -16.42 -22.78 -2.25
C VAL A 414 -14.95 -22.89 -2.66
N SER A 415 -14.71 -23.35 -3.89
CA SER A 415 -13.38 -23.35 -4.52
C SER A 415 -12.94 -21.92 -4.83
N VAL A 416 -11.79 -21.53 -4.32
CA VAL A 416 -11.07 -20.31 -4.68
C VAL A 416 -10.30 -20.60 -5.98
N ASN A 417 -10.76 -20.06 -7.10
CA ASN A 417 -10.02 -20.12 -8.36
C ASN A 417 -9.10 -18.90 -8.46
N GLY A 418 -7.78 -19.16 -8.50
CA GLY A 418 -6.74 -18.17 -8.73
C GLY A 418 -6.68 -17.69 -10.18
N PRO A 419 -5.74 -16.76 -10.51
CA PRO A 419 -5.49 -16.35 -11.87
C PRO A 419 -5.00 -17.53 -12.72
N VAL A 420 -5.47 -17.59 -13.97
CA VAL A 420 -5.18 -18.66 -14.91
C VAL A 420 -4.04 -18.21 -15.83
N GLU A 421 -2.91 -18.92 -15.73
CA GLU A 421 -1.78 -18.81 -16.66
C GLU A 421 -2.04 -19.66 -17.91
N ILE A 422 -1.69 -19.15 -19.09
CA ILE A 422 -1.68 -19.93 -20.34
C ILE A 422 -0.32 -19.71 -21.02
N PRO A 423 0.54 -20.74 -21.15
CA PRO A 423 1.78 -20.64 -21.90
C PRO A 423 1.51 -20.85 -23.38
N ILE A 424 2.08 -20.00 -24.24
CA ILE A 424 2.14 -20.24 -25.69
C ILE A 424 3.60 -20.11 -26.12
N PHE A 425 4.14 -21.21 -26.62
CA PHE A 425 5.43 -21.26 -27.31
C PHE A 425 5.27 -20.70 -28.73
N LEU A 426 6.18 -19.82 -29.13
CA LEU A 426 6.52 -19.58 -30.53
C LEU A 426 7.98 -19.98 -30.77
#